data_AF-A0A291HTS5-F1
#
_entry.id   AF-A0A291HTS5-F1
#
_cell.length_a   1.000
_cell.length_b   1.000
_cell.length_c   1.000
_cell.angle_alpha   90.00
_cell.angle_beta   90.00
_cell.angle_gamma   90.00
#
_symmetry.space_group_name_H-M   'P 1'
#
loop_
_entity.id
_entity.type
_entity.pdbx_description
1 polymer ?
#
loop_
_entity_poly.entity_id
_entity_poly.type
_entity_poly.pdbx_seq_one_letter_code
_entity_poly.pdbx_strand_id
1 'polypeptide(L)'
;MASYPVFLKRNQQVADRTLAFYFDKPEGFAFRAGQCIRLVLIDPPETDGEGNGRILSLASAPAEAELMVATRIRGSAFKRVLSGLAPGAELTLKGPYGDFVLPADPRTPVVFITGGIGITPVRSMLLQALAEQEERRLVLFYANRQPQDAPFLEELQQACAGDARCTLVATMTRAEPAATGWQGEQGHVDEAMLARYLDEVQAPLYFVDGPPALVAAMKAMLGRLGVAEERVRTEEFAGY
;
A
#
# COMPACT_ATOMS: atom_id res chain seq x y z
N MET A 1 0.17 8.72 -23.82
CA MET A 1 -0.09 7.94 -22.60
C MET A 1 -1.45 7.28 -22.75
N ALA A 2 -1.55 5.99 -22.43
CA ALA A 2 -2.79 5.26 -22.68
C ALA A 2 -3.90 5.67 -21.69
N SER A 3 -5.13 5.63 -22.17
CA SER A 3 -6.35 5.97 -21.45
C SER A 3 -7.37 4.88 -21.73
N TYR A 4 -7.98 4.34 -20.69
CA TYR A 4 -8.85 3.18 -20.77
C TYR A 4 -10.19 3.51 -20.09
N PRO A 5 -11.34 3.20 -20.72
CA PRO A 5 -12.60 3.15 -20.00
C PRO A 5 -12.56 1.95 -19.04
N VAL A 6 -12.99 2.18 -17.80
CA VAL A 6 -13.13 1.14 -16.77
C VAL A 6 -14.48 1.26 -16.10
N PHE A 7 -15.04 0.13 -15.68
CA PHE A 7 -16.33 0.07 -15.01
C PHE A 7 -16.15 -0.42 -13.59
N LEU A 8 -16.69 0.32 -12.63
CA LEU A 8 -16.65 -0.08 -11.23
C LEU A 8 -17.42 -1.38 -11.06
N LYS A 9 -16.77 -2.46 -10.62
CA LYS A 9 -17.45 -3.75 -10.36
C LYS A 9 -18.10 -3.78 -8.99
N ARG A 10 -17.32 -3.35 -7.98
CA ARG A 10 -17.75 -3.29 -6.59
C ARG A 10 -16.84 -2.36 -5.80
N ASN A 11 -17.34 -1.93 -4.65
CA ASN A 11 -16.50 -1.41 -3.59
C ASN A 11 -16.63 -2.30 -2.34
N GLN A 12 -15.62 -2.28 -1.48
CA GLN A 12 -15.57 -3.07 -0.25
C GLN A 12 -14.90 -2.26 0.84
N GLN A 13 -15.46 -2.27 2.04
CA GLN A 13 -14.76 -1.73 3.21
C GLN A 13 -13.64 -2.68 3.63
N VAL A 14 -12.41 -2.15 3.67
CA VAL A 14 -11.18 -2.91 4.00
C VAL A 14 -10.56 -2.49 5.33
N ALA A 15 -11.00 -1.35 5.89
CA ALA A 15 -10.68 -0.86 7.23
C ALA A 15 -11.64 0.28 7.61
N ASP A 16 -11.54 0.84 8.81
CA ASP A 16 -12.27 2.05 9.21
C ASP A 16 -12.06 3.17 8.17
N ARG A 17 -13.18 3.68 7.65
CA ARG A 17 -13.24 4.74 6.63
C ARG A 17 -12.33 4.50 5.43
N THR A 18 -12.07 3.24 5.07
CA THR A 18 -11.24 2.88 3.92
C THR A 18 -12.01 1.94 3.00
N LEU A 19 -12.15 2.34 1.74
CA LEU A 19 -12.79 1.53 0.70
C LEU A 19 -11.75 1.08 -0.33
N ALA A 20 -11.86 -0.18 -0.74
CA ALA A 20 -11.26 -0.71 -1.96
C ALA A 20 -12.30 -0.68 -3.10
N PHE A 21 -11.85 -0.35 -4.31
CA PHE A 21 -12.65 -0.26 -5.52
C PHE A 21 -12.04 -1.19 -6.57
N TYR A 22 -12.88 -2.03 -7.16
CA TYR A 22 -12.46 -3.09 -8.06
C TYR A 22 -12.97 -2.82 -9.48
N PHE A 23 -12.10 -3.06 -10.46
CA PHE A 23 -12.36 -2.87 -11.89
C PHE A 23 -11.88 -4.10 -12.65
N ASP A 24 -12.48 -4.38 -13.80
CA ASP A 24 -11.88 -5.31 -14.75
C ASP A 24 -10.57 -4.72 -15.30
N LYS A 25 -9.60 -5.58 -15.61
CA LYS A 25 -8.38 -5.16 -16.31
C LYS A 25 -8.73 -4.80 -17.75
N PRO A 26 -8.46 -3.55 -18.19
CA PRO A 26 -8.63 -3.20 -19.60
C PRO A 26 -7.73 -4.07 -20.48
N GLU A 27 -8.22 -4.38 -21.68
CA GLU A 27 -7.41 -5.09 -22.68
C GLU A 27 -6.12 -4.30 -22.98
N GLY A 28 -4.99 -5.01 -23.00
CA GLY A 28 -3.67 -4.41 -23.22
C GLY A 28 -3.10 -3.61 -22.05
N PHE A 29 -3.81 -3.49 -20.92
CA PHE A 29 -3.28 -2.83 -19.72
C PHE A 29 -2.35 -3.76 -18.93
N ALA A 30 -1.06 -3.43 -18.91
CA ALA A 30 -0.05 -4.09 -18.09
C ALA A 30 0.61 -3.07 -17.15
N PHE A 31 0.96 -3.50 -15.94
CA PHE A 31 1.64 -2.68 -14.94
C PHE A 31 2.61 -3.55 -14.11
N ARG A 32 3.57 -2.90 -13.47
CA ARG A 32 4.46 -3.52 -12.47
C ARG A 32 3.90 -3.29 -11.08
N ALA A 33 4.03 -4.28 -10.20
CA ALA A 33 3.60 -4.16 -8.82
C ALA A 33 4.23 -2.94 -8.13
N GLY A 34 3.41 -2.18 -7.40
CA GLY A 34 3.80 -0.90 -6.78
C GLY A 34 3.54 0.34 -7.64
N GLN A 35 3.17 0.21 -8.92
CA GLN A 35 2.78 1.36 -9.75
C GLN A 35 1.41 1.93 -9.40
N CYS A 36 1.16 3.16 -9.86
CA CYS A 36 -0.09 3.89 -9.67
C CYS A 36 -0.81 4.21 -10.98
N ILE A 37 -2.08 4.61 -10.88
CA ILE A 37 -2.90 5.08 -11.99
C ILE A 37 -3.50 6.44 -11.65
N ARG A 38 -3.87 7.22 -12.66
CA ARG A 38 -4.78 8.36 -12.49
C ARG A 38 -6.20 7.90 -12.84
N LEU A 39 -7.05 7.79 -11.83
CA LEU A 39 -8.46 7.51 -11.97
C LEU A 39 -9.25 8.82 -12.09
N VAL A 40 -10.13 8.93 -13.07
CA VAL A 40 -10.85 10.16 -13.41
C VAL A 40 -12.35 9.89 -13.45
N LEU A 41 -13.12 10.69 -12.70
CA LEU A 41 -14.58 10.67 -12.70
C LEU A 41 -15.11 11.40 -13.95
N ILE A 42 -16.11 10.81 -14.60
CA ILE A 42 -16.82 11.40 -15.74
C ILE A 42 -17.96 12.27 -15.20
N ASP A 43 -17.96 13.55 -15.54
CA ASP A 43 -18.97 14.55 -15.17
C ASP A 43 -19.47 14.45 -13.70
N PRO A 44 -18.56 14.49 -12.71
CA PRO A 44 -18.97 14.33 -11.32
C PRO A 44 -19.84 15.52 -10.84
N PRO A 45 -20.79 15.29 -9.93
CA PRO A 45 -21.68 16.33 -9.41
C PRO A 45 -20.94 17.39 -8.55
N GLU A 46 -19.74 17.07 -8.07
CA GLU A 46 -18.86 17.99 -7.36
C GLU A 46 -17.38 17.72 -7.67
N THR A 47 -16.56 18.76 -7.57
CA THR A 47 -15.09 18.69 -7.65
C THR A 47 -14.47 19.60 -6.59
N ASP A 48 -13.17 19.48 -6.39
CA ASP A 48 -12.37 20.38 -5.55
C ASP A 48 -11.17 20.93 -6.35
N GLY A 49 -10.22 21.60 -5.68
CA GLY A 49 -9.06 22.23 -6.33
C GLY A 49 -8.12 21.26 -7.07
N GLU A 50 -8.20 19.95 -6.81
CA GLU A 50 -7.43 18.92 -7.53
C GLU A 50 -8.19 18.35 -8.74
N GLY A 51 -9.43 18.83 -8.98
CA GLY A 51 -10.27 18.44 -10.12
C GLY A 51 -10.91 17.05 -9.96
N ASN A 52 -11.32 16.48 -11.09
CA ASN A 52 -12.07 15.23 -11.17
C ASN A 52 -11.21 13.95 -11.21
N GLY A 53 -9.89 14.05 -10.99
CA GLY A 53 -9.00 12.90 -11.06
C GLY A 53 -8.06 12.79 -9.88
N ARG A 54 -7.70 11.57 -9.50
CA ARG A 54 -6.71 11.28 -8.44
C ARG A 54 -5.71 10.23 -8.88
N ILE A 55 -4.47 10.42 -8.46
CA ILE A 55 -3.45 9.38 -8.54
C ILE A 55 -3.66 8.45 -7.35
N LEU A 56 -3.80 7.14 -7.63
CA LEU A 56 -4.01 6.10 -6.64
C LEU A 56 -3.10 4.92 -7.00
N SER A 57 -2.37 4.39 -6.01
CA SER A 57 -1.58 3.19 -6.19
C SER A 57 -2.48 1.98 -6.46
N LEU A 58 -2.04 1.11 -7.37
CA LEU A 58 -2.69 -0.16 -7.59
C LEU A 58 -2.37 -1.04 -6.39
N ALA A 59 -3.42 -1.43 -5.66
CA ALA A 59 -3.34 -2.31 -4.51
C ALA A 59 -3.32 -3.79 -4.92
N SER A 60 -3.90 -4.11 -6.08
CA SER A 60 -3.83 -5.44 -6.71
C SER A 60 -2.43 -5.73 -7.24
N ALA A 61 -1.95 -6.95 -7.07
CA ALA A 61 -0.79 -7.47 -7.78
C ALA A 61 -1.09 -7.67 -9.28
N PRO A 62 -0.09 -7.54 -10.17
CA PRO A 62 -0.24 -7.82 -11.60
C PRO A 62 -0.83 -9.20 -11.93
N ALA A 63 -0.63 -10.21 -11.09
CA ALA A 63 -1.21 -11.54 -11.27
C ALA A 63 -2.71 -11.66 -10.91
N GLU A 64 -3.27 -10.73 -10.12
CA GLU A 64 -4.69 -10.79 -9.71
C GLU A 64 -5.63 -10.53 -10.89
N ALA A 65 -6.80 -11.16 -10.95
CA ALA A 65 -7.71 -11.03 -12.10
C ALA A 65 -8.28 -9.60 -12.29
N GLU A 66 -8.44 -8.86 -11.19
CA GLU A 66 -9.07 -7.54 -11.16
C GLU A 66 -8.06 -6.45 -10.78
N LEU A 67 -8.28 -5.24 -11.27
CA LEU A 67 -7.57 -4.06 -10.75
C LEU A 67 -8.24 -3.61 -9.47
N MET A 68 -7.43 -3.33 -8.45
CA MET A 68 -7.89 -2.77 -7.18
C MET A 68 -7.13 -1.50 -6.86
N VAL A 69 -7.85 -0.45 -6.48
CA VAL A 69 -7.30 0.70 -5.75
C VAL A 69 -8.00 0.83 -4.41
N ALA A 70 -7.32 1.34 -3.41
CA ALA A 70 -7.95 1.63 -2.12
C ALA A 70 -7.61 3.02 -1.63
N THR A 71 -8.56 3.67 -0.97
CA THR A 71 -8.36 5.01 -0.41
C THR A 71 -9.12 5.19 0.89
N ARG A 72 -8.57 5.99 1.81
CA ARG A 72 -9.32 6.54 2.94
C ARG A 72 -10.35 7.54 2.42
N ILE A 73 -11.61 7.44 2.83
CA ILE A 73 -12.69 8.33 2.43
C ILE A 73 -12.69 9.55 3.37
N ARG A 74 -11.95 10.59 3.01
CA ARG A 74 -11.83 11.85 3.77
C ARG A 74 -11.69 13.06 2.85
N GLY A 75 -12.42 14.13 3.17
CA GLY A 75 -12.13 15.52 2.77
C GLY A 75 -12.35 15.90 1.30
N SER A 76 -11.90 15.09 0.34
CA SER A 76 -11.95 15.45 -1.09
C SER A 76 -13.30 15.16 -1.72
N ALA A 77 -13.73 16.01 -2.65
CA ALA A 77 -14.92 15.81 -3.47
C ALA A 77 -14.81 14.51 -4.29
N PHE A 78 -13.63 14.26 -4.88
CA PHE A 78 -13.38 13.04 -5.66
C PHE A 78 -13.70 11.76 -4.87
N LYS A 79 -13.17 11.63 -3.65
CA LYS A 79 -13.36 10.41 -2.84
C LYS A 79 -14.80 10.26 -2.35
N ARG A 80 -15.52 11.36 -2.08
CA ARG A 80 -16.95 11.32 -1.74
C ARG A 80 -17.75 10.79 -2.92
N VAL A 81 -17.56 11.37 -4.11
CA VAL A 81 -18.25 10.92 -5.33
C VAL A 81 -17.91 9.45 -5.62
N LEU A 82 -16.63 9.09 -5.60
CA LEU A 82 -16.17 7.71 -5.84
C LEU A 82 -16.84 6.71 -4.87
N SER A 83 -16.94 7.05 -3.58
CA SER A 83 -17.59 6.20 -2.58
C SER A 83 -19.08 5.98 -2.80
N GLY A 84 -19.76 6.90 -3.49
CA GLY A 84 -21.19 6.83 -3.79
C GLY A 84 -21.53 6.20 -5.14
N LEU A 85 -20.54 5.81 -5.95
CA LEU A 85 -20.78 5.20 -7.25
C LEU A 85 -21.37 3.79 -7.10
N ALA A 86 -22.37 3.49 -7.93
CA ALA A 86 -22.91 2.15 -8.07
C ALA A 86 -22.03 1.28 -8.99
N PRO A 87 -22.04 -0.06 -8.83
CA PRO A 87 -21.52 -0.97 -9.83
C PRO A 87 -22.01 -0.64 -11.24
N GLY A 88 -21.13 -0.74 -12.22
CA GLY A 88 -21.37 -0.37 -13.62
C GLY A 88 -21.07 1.10 -13.94
N ALA A 89 -20.78 1.96 -12.95
CA ALA A 89 -20.35 3.33 -13.21
C ALA A 89 -19.05 3.34 -14.03
N GLU A 90 -19.03 4.13 -15.10
CA GLU A 90 -17.86 4.30 -15.96
C GLU A 90 -16.90 5.37 -15.39
N LEU A 91 -15.61 5.07 -15.40
CA LEU A 91 -14.53 5.99 -15.08
C LEU A 91 -13.45 5.90 -16.16
N THR A 92 -12.56 6.89 -16.21
CA THR A 92 -11.36 6.82 -17.05
C THR A 92 -10.14 6.49 -16.21
N LEU A 93 -9.42 5.44 -16.59
CA LEU A 93 -8.11 5.07 -16.05
C LEU A 93 -7.03 5.57 -17.00
N LYS A 94 -6.06 6.31 -16.48
CA LYS A 94 -4.81 6.64 -17.18
C LYS A 94 -3.64 6.00 -16.44
N GLY A 95 -2.65 5.50 -17.17
CA GLY A 95 -1.50 4.84 -16.56
C GLY A 95 -0.97 3.65 -17.36
N PRO A 96 -0.11 2.82 -16.74
CA PRO A 96 0.42 2.99 -15.37
C PRO A 96 1.45 4.14 -15.25
N TYR A 97 1.71 4.57 -14.03
CA TYR A 97 2.71 5.57 -13.64
C TYR A 97 3.60 5.05 -12.50
N GLY A 98 4.77 5.66 -12.32
CA GLY A 98 5.63 5.46 -11.15
C GLY A 98 6.72 4.40 -11.33
N ASP A 99 7.77 4.53 -10.52
CA ASP A 99 8.94 3.64 -10.46
C ASP A 99 9.15 3.05 -9.06
N PHE A 100 8.13 3.13 -8.20
CA PHE A 100 8.11 2.50 -6.88
C PHE A 100 7.84 0.99 -7.01
N VAL A 101 8.80 0.30 -7.61
CA VAL A 101 8.72 -1.12 -7.95
C VAL A 101 9.88 -1.88 -7.31
N LEU A 102 9.70 -3.18 -7.10
CA LEU A 102 10.74 -4.07 -6.58
C LEU A 102 12.02 -4.07 -7.44
N PRO A 103 13.20 -4.31 -6.84
CA PRO A 103 14.45 -4.42 -7.58
C PRO A 103 14.42 -5.63 -8.52
N ALA A 104 15.03 -5.49 -9.70
CA ALA A 104 15.05 -6.55 -10.71
C ALA A 104 15.78 -7.83 -10.26
N ASP A 105 16.75 -7.72 -9.34
CA ASP A 105 17.37 -8.91 -8.73
C ASP A 105 16.43 -9.48 -7.65
N PRO A 106 15.88 -10.69 -7.85
CA PRO A 106 14.95 -11.32 -6.92
C PRO A 106 15.62 -11.74 -5.60
N ARG A 107 16.94 -11.61 -5.46
CA ARG A 107 17.65 -11.95 -4.21
C ARG A 107 17.87 -10.75 -3.30
N THR A 108 17.64 -9.53 -3.80
CA THR A 108 17.86 -8.30 -2.99
C THR A 108 16.85 -8.25 -1.85
N PRO A 109 17.25 -8.37 -0.57
CA PRO A 109 16.32 -8.34 0.54
C PRO A 109 15.58 -7.01 0.61
N VAL A 110 14.28 -7.05 0.91
CA VAL A 110 13.41 -5.88 0.94
C VAL A 110 12.73 -5.75 2.30
N VAL A 111 12.74 -4.52 2.81
CA VAL A 111 11.99 -4.13 4.00
C VAL A 111 10.96 -3.09 3.61
N PHE A 112 9.69 -3.38 3.86
CA PHE A 112 8.61 -2.40 3.76
C PHE A 112 8.36 -1.79 5.13
N ILE A 113 8.23 -0.47 5.21
CA ILE A 113 7.76 0.22 6.42
C ILE A 113 6.60 1.11 6.02
N THR A 114 5.39 0.74 6.44
CA THR A 114 4.19 1.43 5.99
C THR A 114 3.17 1.61 7.10
N GLY A 115 2.26 2.56 6.90
CA GLY A 115 1.11 2.75 7.77
C GLY A 115 -0.09 3.30 7.02
N GLY A 116 -1.29 2.93 7.49
CA GLY A 116 -2.54 3.34 6.86
C GLY A 116 -2.61 2.93 5.38
N ILE A 117 -2.96 3.88 4.51
CA ILE A 117 -3.23 3.58 3.09
C ILE A 117 -1.97 3.41 2.23
N GLY A 118 -0.79 3.77 2.75
CA GLY A 118 0.49 3.48 2.09
C GLY A 118 0.77 1.98 1.93
N ILE A 119 -0.06 1.13 2.54
CA ILE A 119 -0.03 -0.32 2.32
C ILE A 119 -0.36 -0.70 0.89
N THR A 120 -1.02 0.16 0.11
CA THR A 120 -1.53 -0.19 -1.23
C THR A 120 -0.44 -0.64 -2.22
N PRO A 121 0.61 0.15 -2.53
CA PRO A 121 1.68 -0.35 -3.40
C PRO A 121 2.44 -1.53 -2.78
N VAL A 122 2.56 -1.57 -1.45
CA VAL A 122 3.23 -2.66 -0.71
C VAL A 122 2.48 -3.98 -0.83
N ARG A 123 1.15 -3.99 -0.71
CA ARG A 123 0.30 -5.17 -0.93
C ARG A 123 0.53 -5.72 -2.33
N SER A 124 0.49 -4.84 -3.34
CA SER A 124 0.73 -5.23 -4.74
C SER A 124 2.10 -5.89 -4.90
N MET A 125 3.17 -5.27 -4.38
CA MET A 125 4.53 -5.81 -4.47
C MET A 125 4.70 -7.13 -3.71
N LEU A 126 4.21 -7.20 -2.47
CA LEU A 126 4.35 -8.36 -1.60
C LEU A 126 3.61 -9.57 -2.19
N LEU A 127 2.34 -9.41 -2.57
CA LEU A 127 1.56 -10.51 -3.13
C LEU A 127 2.10 -10.97 -4.49
N GLN A 128 2.61 -10.06 -5.32
CA GLN A 128 3.26 -10.43 -6.58
C GLN A 128 4.50 -11.29 -6.33
N ALA A 129 5.41 -10.84 -5.45
CA ALA A 129 6.65 -11.55 -5.14
C ALA A 129 6.40 -12.95 -4.56
N LEU A 130 5.39 -13.09 -3.70
CA LEU A 130 4.96 -14.39 -3.15
C LEU A 130 4.39 -15.30 -4.24
N ALA A 131 3.53 -14.77 -5.12
CA ALA A 131 2.92 -15.54 -6.21
C ALA A 131 3.96 -16.03 -7.23
N GLU A 132 4.97 -15.22 -7.54
CA GLU A 132 6.09 -15.57 -8.43
C GLU A 132 7.12 -16.49 -7.77
N GLN A 133 6.98 -16.76 -6.48
CA GLN A 133 7.92 -17.52 -5.66
C GLN A 133 9.36 -16.99 -5.78
N GLU A 134 9.55 -15.68 -5.77
CA GLU A 134 10.89 -15.08 -5.78
C GLU A 134 11.70 -15.47 -4.54
N GLU A 135 13.01 -15.71 -4.67
CA GLU A 135 13.90 -16.03 -3.52
C GLU A 135 14.02 -14.89 -2.49
N ARG A 136 13.41 -13.73 -2.76
CA ARG A 136 13.54 -12.51 -2.00
C ARG A 136 13.04 -12.69 -0.57
N ARG A 137 13.86 -12.30 0.40
CA ARG A 137 13.38 -12.10 1.78
C ARG A 137 12.61 -10.78 1.86
N LEU A 138 11.39 -10.85 2.39
CA LEU A 138 10.48 -9.72 2.56
C LEU A 138 10.16 -9.55 4.05
N VAL A 139 10.38 -8.35 4.57
CA VAL A 139 9.91 -7.99 5.93
C VAL A 139 9.00 -6.78 5.83
N LEU A 140 7.78 -6.89 6.36
CA LEU A 140 6.79 -5.82 6.36
C LEU A 140 6.58 -5.32 7.80
N PHE A 141 7.05 -4.12 8.10
CA PHE A 141 6.65 -3.37 9.30
C PHE A 141 5.41 -2.55 8.98
N TYR A 142 4.27 -2.95 9.55
CA TYR A 142 2.97 -2.33 9.28
C TYR A 142 2.40 -1.64 10.52
N ALA A 143 2.51 -0.30 10.54
CA ALA A 143 2.18 0.53 11.68
C ALA A 143 0.78 1.17 11.56
N ASN A 144 -0.09 0.90 12.52
CA ASN A 144 -1.42 1.51 12.60
C ASN A 144 -1.76 1.95 14.02
N ARG A 145 -2.93 2.59 14.19
CA ARG A 145 -3.43 2.96 15.52
C ARG A 145 -4.04 1.76 16.21
N GLN A 146 -4.96 1.10 15.53
CA GLN A 146 -5.65 -0.10 15.98
C GLN A 146 -5.82 -1.07 14.80
N PRO A 147 -6.11 -2.36 15.05
CA PRO A 147 -6.29 -3.34 13.99
C PRO A 147 -7.36 -2.94 12.96
N GLN A 148 -8.49 -2.37 13.40
CA GLN A 148 -9.55 -1.92 12.50
C GLN A 148 -9.15 -0.73 11.60
N ASP A 149 -8.04 -0.04 11.89
CA ASP A 149 -7.52 1.05 11.06
C ASP A 149 -6.59 0.56 9.95
N ALA A 150 -6.29 -0.75 9.89
CA ALA A 150 -5.25 -1.36 9.06
C ALA A 150 -5.84 -2.14 7.87
N PRO A 151 -5.91 -1.53 6.66
CA PRO A 151 -6.37 -2.22 5.47
C PRO A 151 -5.55 -3.49 5.19
N PHE A 152 -6.23 -4.56 4.78
CA PHE A 152 -5.62 -5.82 4.33
C PHE A 152 -4.77 -6.56 5.39
N LEU A 153 -4.89 -6.21 6.68
CA LEU A 153 -4.07 -6.80 7.73
C LEU A 153 -4.16 -8.34 7.77
N GLU A 154 -5.38 -8.88 7.84
CA GLU A 154 -5.60 -10.33 7.93
C GLU A 154 -5.12 -11.07 6.69
N GLU A 155 -5.38 -10.52 5.51
CA GLU A 155 -4.92 -11.08 4.23
C GLU A 155 -3.39 -11.19 4.19
N LEU A 156 -2.69 -10.10 4.53
CA LEU A 156 -1.23 -10.06 4.51
C LEU A 156 -0.63 -10.96 5.59
N GLN A 157 -1.28 -11.08 6.76
CA GLN A 157 -0.87 -12.02 7.80
C GLN A 157 -0.97 -13.47 7.31
N GLN A 158 -2.06 -13.84 6.64
CA GLN A 158 -2.25 -15.17 6.08
C GLN A 158 -1.24 -15.45 4.97
N ALA A 159 -1.02 -14.49 4.06
CA ALA A 159 -0.07 -14.61 2.97
C ALA A 159 1.36 -14.87 3.48
N CYS A 160 1.80 -14.12 4.50
CA CYS A 160 3.15 -14.28 5.05
C CYS A 160 3.28 -15.49 5.99
N ALA A 161 2.23 -15.88 6.72
CA ALA A 161 2.26 -17.10 7.52
C ALA A 161 2.47 -18.37 6.66
N GLY A 162 2.07 -18.34 5.39
CA GLY A 162 2.27 -19.42 4.44
C GLY A 162 3.65 -19.47 3.78
N ASP A 163 4.54 -18.49 4.02
CA ASP A 163 5.80 -18.36 3.28
C ASP A 163 6.97 -17.98 4.20
N ALA A 164 7.96 -18.87 4.33
CA ALA A 164 9.12 -18.65 5.19
C ALA A 164 10.01 -17.46 4.76
N ARG A 165 9.80 -16.90 3.56
CA ARG A 165 10.51 -15.71 3.07
C ARG A 165 9.83 -14.42 3.46
N CYS A 166 8.58 -14.46 3.94
CA CYS A 166 7.85 -13.27 4.37
C CYS A 166 7.67 -13.23 5.89
N THR A 167 8.11 -12.12 6.48
CA THR A 167 7.80 -11.78 7.88
C THR A 167 6.93 -10.52 7.91
N LEU A 168 5.73 -10.62 8.48
CA LEU A 168 4.87 -9.46 8.74
C LEU A 168 4.93 -9.10 10.23
N VAL A 169 5.38 -7.88 10.50
CA VAL A 169 5.45 -7.25 11.82
C VAL A 169 4.43 -6.13 11.90
N ALA A 170 3.22 -6.46 12.35
CA ALA A 170 2.19 -5.46 12.58
C ALA A 170 2.38 -4.83 13.96
N THR A 171 2.34 -3.50 14.03
CA THR A 171 2.43 -2.75 15.29
C THR A 171 1.29 -1.76 15.46
N MET A 172 0.79 -1.66 16.69
CA MET A 172 -0.34 -0.80 17.05
C MET A 172 0.05 0.23 18.10
N THR A 173 -0.20 1.50 17.82
CA THR A 173 0.11 2.61 18.74
C THR A 173 -0.95 2.85 19.81
N ARG A 174 -2.17 2.30 19.63
CA ARG A 174 -3.33 2.53 20.52
C ARG A 174 -4.17 1.26 20.74
N ALA A 175 -3.66 0.08 20.42
CA ALA A 175 -4.35 -1.16 20.76
C ALA A 175 -4.02 -1.50 22.21
N GLU A 176 -4.97 -1.35 23.11
CA GLU A 176 -4.84 -1.89 24.47
C GLU A 176 -5.07 -3.41 24.39
N PRO A 177 -4.09 -4.26 24.71
CA PRO A 177 -4.22 -5.72 24.53
C PRO A 177 -5.41 -6.32 25.27
N ALA A 178 -5.68 -5.82 26.48
CA ALA A 178 -6.80 -6.27 27.31
C ALA A 178 -8.18 -5.94 26.71
N ALA A 179 -8.28 -4.87 25.90
CA ALA A 179 -9.53 -4.45 25.28
C ALA A 179 -9.70 -4.95 23.84
N THR A 180 -8.58 -5.17 23.12
CA THR A 180 -8.58 -5.46 21.68
C THR A 180 -8.19 -6.90 21.35
N GLY A 181 -7.65 -7.65 22.32
CA GLY A 181 -7.08 -8.98 22.09
C GLY A 181 -5.78 -8.97 21.27
N TRP A 182 -5.22 -7.79 20.98
CA TRP A 182 -4.03 -7.64 20.14
C TRP A 182 -2.79 -8.31 20.78
N GLN A 183 -2.16 -9.22 20.03
CA GLN A 183 -0.97 -9.96 20.45
C GLN A 183 0.30 -9.57 19.67
N GLY A 184 0.19 -8.63 18.72
CA GLY A 184 1.33 -8.16 17.94
C GLY A 184 2.15 -7.09 18.65
N GLU A 185 3.06 -6.46 17.91
CA GLU A 185 3.89 -5.38 18.41
C GLU A 185 3.07 -4.15 18.84
N GLN A 186 3.63 -3.36 19.74
CA GLN A 186 3.02 -2.13 20.24
C GLN A 186 3.97 -0.95 20.10
N GLY A 187 3.40 0.22 19.82
CA GLY A 187 4.14 1.47 19.67
C GLY A 187 4.54 1.78 18.23
N HIS A 188 5.39 2.79 18.10
CA HIS A 188 5.93 3.18 16.80
C HIS A 188 7.04 2.23 16.37
N VAL A 189 7.22 2.04 15.06
CA VAL A 189 8.40 1.34 14.54
C VAL A 189 9.63 2.13 14.97
N ASP A 190 10.57 1.46 15.62
CA ASP A 190 11.81 2.04 16.13
C ASP A 190 13.01 1.12 15.85
N GLU A 191 14.20 1.59 16.22
CA GLU A 191 15.45 0.84 16.04
C GLU A 191 15.43 -0.51 16.76
N ALA A 192 14.88 -0.56 17.98
CA ALA A 192 14.80 -1.79 18.76
C ALA A 192 13.89 -2.82 18.09
N MET A 193 12.78 -2.38 17.49
CA MET A 193 11.90 -3.23 16.69
C MET A 193 12.60 -3.73 15.43
N LEU A 194 13.29 -2.87 14.67
CA LEU A 194 14.06 -3.32 13.50
C LEU A 194 15.08 -4.39 13.89
N ALA A 195 15.83 -4.18 14.98
CA ALA A 195 16.84 -5.11 15.46
C ALA A 195 16.28 -6.48 15.92
N ARG A 196 14.99 -6.56 16.30
CA ARG A 196 14.34 -7.83 16.64
C ARG A 196 14.08 -8.72 15.41
N TYR A 197 13.92 -8.12 14.24
CA TYR A 197 13.42 -8.82 13.05
C TYR A 197 14.38 -8.79 11.86
N LEU A 198 15.45 -8.00 11.92
CA LEU A 198 16.45 -7.88 10.86
C LEU A 198 17.83 -8.30 11.38
N ASP A 199 18.50 -9.16 10.61
CA ASP A 199 19.88 -9.58 10.89
C ASP A 199 20.88 -8.41 10.68
N GLU A 200 20.66 -7.63 9.62
CA GLU A 200 21.49 -6.49 9.25
C GLU A 200 20.59 -5.36 8.70
N VAL A 201 20.67 -4.17 9.31
CA VAL A 201 19.80 -3.04 8.96
C VAL A 201 20.26 -2.33 7.68
N GLN A 202 21.54 -2.39 7.33
CA GLN A 202 22.06 -1.66 6.16
C GLN A 202 21.91 -2.43 4.84
N ALA A 203 21.76 -3.75 4.91
CA ALA A 203 21.71 -4.64 3.76
C ALA A 203 20.40 -4.63 2.94
N PRO A 204 19.20 -4.37 3.50
CA PRO A 204 17.94 -4.37 2.73
C PRO A 204 17.70 -3.10 1.92
N LEU A 205 16.87 -3.21 0.89
CA LEU A 205 16.27 -2.07 0.22
C LEU A 205 14.95 -1.74 0.93
N TYR A 206 14.83 -0.50 1.40
CA TYR A 206 13.68 -0.03 2.15
C TYR A 206 12.67 0.65 1.23
N PHE A 207 11.40 0.28 1.39
CA PHE A 207 10.26 0.95 0.80
C PHE A 207 9.43 1.54 1.94
N VAL A 208 9.40 2.87 2.05
CA VAL A 208 8.70 3.58 3.11
C VAL A 208 7.55 4.37 2.50
N ASP A 209 6.33 4.02 2.85
CA ASP A 209 5.12 4.67 2.32
C ASP A 209 4.04 4.79 3.38
N GLY A 210 3.44 5.97 3.53
CA GLY A 210 2.51 6.23 4.62
C GLY A 210 2.38 7.72 4.95
N PRO A 211 1.72 8.07 6.07
CA PRO A 211 1.56 9.46 6.48
C PRO A 211 2.90 10.21 6.53
N PRO A 212 2.97 11.51 6.18
CA PRO A 212 4.22 12.25 6.09
C PRO A 212 5.09 12.16 7.35
N ALA A 213 4.47 12.16 8.54
CA ALA A 213 5.17 12.00 9.81
C ALA A 213 5.86 10.63 9.94
N LEU A 214 5.26 9.55 9.43
CA LEU A 214 5.87 8.22 9.39
C LEU A 214 7.07 8.23 8.44
N VAL A 215 6.89 8.71 7.21
CA VAL A 215 7.94 8.73 6.18
C VAL A 215 9.16 9.53 6.68
N ALA A 216 8.93 10.73 7.22
CA ALA A 216 9.99 11.57 7.77
C ALA A 216 10.72 10.91 8.96
N ALA A 217 9.98 10.30 9.89
CA ALA A 217 10.57 9.62 11.04
C ALA A 217 11.42 8.41 10.62
N MET A 218 10.95 7.61 9.67
CA MET A 218 11.66 6.43 9.18
C MET A 218 12.91 6.81 8.38
N LYS A 219 12.83 7.81 7.50
CA LYS A 219 14.03 8.34 6.80
C LYS A 219 15.09 8.79 7.79
N ALA A 220 14.71 9.57 8.81
CA ALA A 220 15.64 10.04 9.83
C ALA A 220 16.25 8.89 10.65
N MET A 221 15.45 7.89 11.02
CA MET A 221 15.90 6.72 11.76
C MET A 221 16.87 5.87 10.93
N LEU A 222 16.51 5.51 9.70
CA LEU A 222 17.35 4.71 8.80
C LEU A 222 18.68 5.41 8.50
N GLY A 223 18.67 6.73 8.31
CA GLY A 223 19.90 7.51 8.15
C GLY A 223 20.81 7.47 9.38
N ARG A 224 20.26 7.56 10.61
CA ARG A 224 21.06 7.39 11.84
C ARG A 224 21.64 5.99 11.98
N LEU A 225 20.95 4.98 11.45
CA LEU A 225 21.40 3.59 11.40
C LEU A 225 22.40 3.32 10.27
N GLY A 226 22.80 4.33 9.49
CA GLY A 226 23.78 4.19 8.42
C GLY A 226 23.24 3.52 7.16
N VAL A 227 21.92 3.46 6.98
CA VAL A 227 21.31 3.01 5.72
C VAL A 227 21.56 4.10 4.68
N ALA A 228 22.20 3.72 3.57
CA ALA A 228 22.49 4.65 2.48
C ALA A 228 21.19 5.17 1.82
N GLU A 229 21.17 6.42 1.40
CA GLU A 229 19.95 7.09 0.91
C GLU A 229 19.38 6.39 -0.32
N GLU A 230 20.24 5.90 -1.22
CA GLU A 230 19.86 5.13 -2.40
C GLU A 230 19.16 3.79 -2.07
N ARG A 231 19.29 3.33 -0.82
CA ARG A 231 18.61 2.14 -0.30
C ARG A 231 17.26 2.47 0.34
N VAL A 232 16.80 3.72 0.30
CA VAL A 232 15.49 4.13 0.84
C VAL A 232 14.64 4.72 -0.27
N ARG A 233 13.60 3.99 -0.68
CA ARG A 233 12.59 4.43 -1.63
C ARG A 233 11.38 4.94 -0.87
N THR A 234 10.87 6.10 -1.26
CA THR A 234 9.66 6.70 -0.68
C THR A 234 8.69 7.13 -1.76
N GLU A 235 7.41 6.89 -1.57
CA GLU A 235 6.34 7.58 -2.27
C GLU A 235 5.62 8.52 -1.29
N GLU A 236 5.25 9.70 -1.77
CA GLU A 236 4.48 10.67 -0.98
C GLU A 236 3.23 11.03 -1.78
N PHE A 237 2.14 10.32 -1.53
CA PHE A 237 0.83 10.68 -2.09
C PHE A 237 0.07 11.61 -1.17
N ALA A 238 -0.56 12.64 -1.74
CA ALA A 238 -1.55 13.46 -1.03
C ALA A 238 -2.85 12.65 -0.87
N GLY A 239 -2.90 11.72 0.07
CA GLY A 239 -4.06 10.84 0.26
C GLY A 239 -4.35 10.36 1.69
N TYR A 240 -3.50 10.72 2.65
CA TYR A 240 -3.48 10.22 4.05
C TYR A 240 -4.56 10.80 4.98
#